data_AF-A0A2W4LXS4-F1
#
_entry.id   AF-A0A2W4LXS4-F1
#
_cell.length_a   1.000
_cell.length_b   1.000
_cell.length_c   1.000
_cell.angle_alpha   90.00
_cell.angle_beta   90.00
_cell.angle_gamma   90.00
#
_symmetry.space_group_name_H-M   'P 1'
#
loop_
_entity.id
_entity.type
_entity.pdbx_description
1 polymer ?
#
loop_
_entity_poly.entity_id
_entity_poly.type
_entity_poly.pdbx_seq_one_letter_code
_entity_poly.pdbx_strand_id
1 'polypeptide(L)'
;MQNRAWVFALAGMLGVATGCGSEPLDDTGGTGGTSGSPGQRPDFTNTPCYGEPATTLVYSGSTHEVAEVAATCLGEGERTRVYVADDVLADADRDALESEVNGFLARFELASENDDGAHPDLGVLPTNEAVFGMLSPKGLVDGKLSVFVVDTSGAGDGYLCSWCAATELHLDAELSPLDGDLALSIAAHESFHAIHRALDPNE
;
A
#
# COMPACT_ATOMS: atom_id res chain seq x y z
N MET A 1 61.32 30.91 -25.82
CA MET A 1 61.51 30.42 -24.43
C MET A 1 60.56 29.24 -24.26
N GLN A 2 61.08 28.00 -24.36
CA GLN A 2 61.12 27.00 -23.26
C GLN A 2 59.73 26.62 -22.74
N ASN A 3 59.31 25.38 -22.50
CA ASN A 3 59.83 24.01 -22.64
C ASN A 3 58.58 23.12 -22.34
N ARG A 4 58.21 22.14 -23.19
CA ARG A 4 58.39 20.69 -22.96
C ARG A 4 58.10 20.18 -21.52
N ALA A 5 57.03 19.38 -21.38
CA ALA A 5 57.06 17.95 -20.98
C ALA A 5 55.62 17.37 -20.95
N TRP A 6 55.21 16.35 -21.72
CA TRP A 6 55.63 14.91 -21.78
C TRP A 6 55.12 14.11 -20.55
N VAL A 7 54.48 12.93 -20.58
CA VAL A 7 53.90 12.02 -21.58
C VAL A 7 53.13 10.86 -20.87
N PHE A 8 52.41 10.07 -21.69
CA PHE A 8 52.20 8.59 -21.69
C PHE A 8 51.16 8.01 -20.70
N ALA A 9 50.03 7.43 -21.16
CA ALA A 9 49.80 6.18 -21.95
C ALA A 9 49.77 4.93 -21.04
N LEU A 10 49.08 3.81 -21.29
CA LEU A 10 48.28 3.25 -22.40
C LEU A 10 47.53 2.01 -21.83
N ALA A 11 46.62 1.45 -22.65
CA ALA A 11 46.20 0.03 -22.71
C ALA A 11 45.28 -0.47 -21.59
N GLY A 12 44.33 -1.39 -21.80
CA GLY A 12 43.86 -2.26 -22.89
C GLY A 12 42.60 -2.97 -22.29
N MET A 13 41.74 -3.73 -22.94
CA MET A 13 41.93 -4.78 -23.96
C MET A 13 40.51 -5.26 -24.37
N LEU A 14 40.39 -5.81 -25.56
CA LEU A 14 39.18 -6.44 -26.13
C LEU A 14 38.77 -7.75 -25.43
N GLY A 15 37.48 -8.09 -25.53
CA GLY A 15 36.96 -9.46 -25.44
C GLY A 15 35.61 -9.60 -26.18
N VAL A 16 35.58 -10.41 -27.23
CA VAL A 16 34.42 -10.82 -28.04
C VAL A 16 34.27 -12.34 -27.90
N ALA A 17 33.05 -12.87 -27.74
CA ALA A 17 32.54 -14.17 -28.25
C ALA A 17 31.31 -14.63 -27.44
N THR A 18 30.11 -14.91 -27.97
CA THR A 18 29.61 -16.00 -28.86
C THR A 18 28.77 -17.02 -28.07
N GLY A 19 27.44 -17.06 -28.35
CA GLY A 19 26.74 -18.30 -28.72
C GLY A 19 26.04 -19.20 -27.66
N CYS A 20 24.76 -19.46 -27.97
CA CYS A 20 24.02 -20.74 -27.93
C CYS A 20 22.96 -20.93 -26.83
N GLY A 21 21.79 -21.39 -27.28
CA GLY A 21 20.55 -21.50 -26.50
C GLY A 21 20.36 -22.81 -25.76
N SER A 22 19.27 -22.86 -25.00
CA SER A 22 18.51 -24.06 -24.62
C SER A 22 17.10 -23.60 -24.22
N GLU A 23 16.09 -24.26 -24.78
CA GLU A 23 14.66 -24.12 -24.46
C GLU A 23 14.31 -24.92 -23.18
N PRO A 24 13.02 -25.07 -22.84
CA PRO A 24 12.39 -24.54 -21.64
C PRO A 24 12.42 -25.52 -20.46
N LEU A 25 12.33 -24.98 -19.24
CA LEU A 25 11.82 -25.74 -18.10
C LEU A 25 10.39 -25.25 -17.84
N ASP A 26 9.42 -26.05 -18.29
CA ASP A 26 8.10 -26.09 -17.66
C ASP A 26 8.30 -26.52 -16.21
N ASP A 27 8.04 -25.62 -15.27
CA ASP A 27 7.60 -26.02 -13.93
C ASP A 27 6.31 -25.25 -13.59
N THR A 28 5.24 -26.01 -13.63
CA THR A 28 3.88 -25.71 -13.23
C THR A 28 3.80 -25.39 -11.73
N GLY A 29 3.37 -24.17 -11.38
CA GLY A 29 3.00 -23.82 -10.00
C GLY A 29 2.68 -22.34 -9.87
N GLY A 30 1.41 -21.97 -10.06
CA GLY A 30 0.95 -20.59 -10.01
C GLY A 30 0.69 -20.08 -8.59
N THR A 31 1.02 -18.79 -8.40
CA THR A 31 0.24 -17.81 -7.64
C THR A 31 0.45 -16.46 -8.34
N GLY A 32 -0.66 -15.79 -8.66
CA GLY A 32 -0.74 -14.77 -9.70
C GLY A 32 -0.02 -13.46 -9.38
N GLY A 33 1.04 -13.17 -10.13
CA GLY A 33 1.48 -11.82 -10.41
C GLY A 33 1.39 -11.62 -11.92
N THR A 34 0.35 -10.94 -12.41
CA THR A 34 0.30 -10.53 -13.80
C THR A 34 1.38 -9.47 -13.98
N SER A 35 2.49 -9.83 -14.63
CA SER A 35 3.55 -8.91 -15.01
C SER A 35 2.99 -7.84 -15.94
N GLY A 36 2.52 -6.73 -15.38
CA GLY A 36 2.10 -5.56 -16.13
C GLY A 36 3.28 -4.94 -16.86
N SER A 37 3.04 -4.38 -18.05
CA SER A 37 4.04 -3.57 -18.73
C SER A 37 4.49 -2.41 -17.82
N PRO A 38 5.76 -1.96 -17.89
CA PRO A 38 6.22 -0.81 -17.11
C PRO A 38 5.29 0.39 -17.34
N GLY A 39 4.54 0.79 -16.31
CA GLY A 39 3.63 1.94 -16.33
C GLY A 39 2.13 1.62 -16.27
N GLN A 40 1.70 0.35 -16.29
CA GLN A 40 0.29 0.00 -16.04
C GLN A 40 0.08 -0.29 -14.54
N ARG A 41 -0.80 0.47 -13.89
CA ARG A 41 -1.19 0.21 -12.49
C ARG A 41 -1.79 -1.20 -12.38
N PRO A 42 -1.45 -1.98 -11.35
CA PRO A 42 -2.13 -3.26 -11.08
C PRO A 42 -3.64 -3.04 -10.96
N ASP A 43 -4.41 -4.04 -11.41
CA ASP A 43 -5.86 -4.01 -11.35
C ASP A 43 -6.35 -5.00 -10.29
N PHE A 44 -6.93 -4.46 -9.21
CA PHE A 44 -7.44 -5.24 -8.08
C PHE A 44 -8.95 -5.54 -8.18
N THR A 45 -9.60 -5.22 -9.30
CA THR A 45 -11.04 -5.49 -9.49
C THR A 45 -11.38 -6.98 -9.63
N ASN A 46 -10.39 -7.82 -9.95
CA ASN A 46 -10.56 -9.28 -10.05
C ASN A 46 -10.28 -10.02 -8.72
N THR A 47 -10.20 -9.29 -7.61
CA THR A 47 -9.89 -9.88 -6.29
C THR A 47 -11.14 -10.44 -5.62
N PRO A 48 -11.01 -11.49 -4.78
CA PRO A 48 -12.15 -12.11 -4.09
C PRO A 48 -13.03 -11.16 -3.28
N CYS A 49 -12.47 -10.09 -2.69
CA CYS A 49 -13.28 -9.13 -1.95
C CYS A 49 -14.11 -8.20 -2.86
N TYR A 50 -13.70 -7.97 -4.12
CA TYR A 50 -14.23 -6.86 -4.91
C TYR A 50 -15.75 -6.94 -5.05
N GLY A 51 -16.44 -5.86 -4.68
CA GLY A 51 -17.90 -5.76 -4.67
C GLY A 51 -18.57 -6.36 -3.43
N GLU A 52 -17.85 -7.01 -2.53
CA GLU A 52 -18.41 -7.52 -1.28
C GLU A 52 -18.74 -6.37 -0.32
N PRO A 53 -19.91 -6.43 0.35
CA PRO A 53 -20.32 -5.41 1.30
C PRO A 53 -19.59 -5.54 2.63
N ALA A 54 -19.41 -4.41 3.31
CA ALA A 54 -18.92 -4.31 4.67
C ALA A 54 -19.62 -3.17 5.41
N THR A 55 -19.41 -3.11 6.72
CA THR A 55 -19.88 -2.02 7.59
C THR A 55 -18.78 -1.63 8.55
N THR A 56 -18.67 -0.34 8.85
CA THR A 56 -17.76 0.19 9.87
C THR A 56 -18.42 1.28 10.72
N LEU A 57 -17.82 1.63 11.85
CA LEU A 57 -18.28 2.69 12.76
C LEU A 57 -17.45 3.95 12.58
N VAL A 58 -18.01 4.96 11.91
CA VAL A 58 -17.34 6.22 11.61
C VAL A 58 -17.74 7.29 12.61
N TYR A 59 -16.75 8.02 13.14
CA TYR A 59 -16.99 9.22 13.93
C TYR A 59 -17.08 10.43 13.01
N SER A 60 -18.17 11.21 13.12
CA SER A 60 -18.34 12.46 12.38
C SER A 60 -17.82 13.65 13.19
N GLY A 61 -16.90 14.42 12.62
CA GLY A 61 -16.37 15.64 13.22
C GLY A 61 -17.41 16.74 13.38
N SER A 62 -18.45 16.74 12.54
CA SER A 62 -19.49 17.77 12.54
C SER A 62 -20.56 17.55 13.61
N THR A 63 -20.95 16.29 13.86
CA THR A 63 -21.99 15.94 14.85
C THR A 63 -21.41 15.45 16.17
N HIS A 64 -20.13 15.05 16.20
CA HIS A 64 -19.48 14.39 17.33
C HIS A 64 -20.15 13.06 17.73
N GLU A 65 -20.78 12.38 16.77
CA GLU A 65 -21.44 11.08 16.97
C GLU A 65 -20.72 10.00 16.16
N VAL A 66 -20.84 8.76 16.64
CA VAL A 66 -20.38 7.56 15.91
C VAL A 66 -21.59 6.90 15.28
N ALA A 67 -21.53 6.66 13.97
CA ALA A 67 -22.58 6.00 13.21
C ALA A 67 -22.03 4.83 12.41
N GLU A 68 -22.89 3.84 12.15
CA GLU A 68 -22.57 2.74 11.24
C GLU A 68 -22.69 3.23 9.79
N VAL A 69 -21.66 2.94 8.99
CA VAL A 69 -21.55 3.29 7.58
C VAL A 69 -21.39 2.01 6.76
N ALA A 70 -22.19 1.89 5.70
CA ALA A 70 -22.07 0.81 4.73
C ALA A 70 -20.97 1.14 3.72
N ALA A 71 -20.22 0.12 3.31
CA ALA A 71 -19.10 0.26 2.39
C ALA A 71 -19.00 -0.96 1.46
N THR A 72 -18.34 -0.76 0.32
CA THR A 72 -18.11 -1.78 -0.70
C THR A 72 -16.61 -1.98 -0.92
N CYS A 73 -16.13 -3.23 -0.97
CA CYS A 73 -14.70 -3.50 -1.23
C CYS A 73 -14.37 -3.13 -2.68
N LEU A 74 -13.32 -2.32 -2.89
CA LEU A 74 -12.85 -1.93 -4.22
C LEU A 74 -11.53 -2.61 -4.60
N GLY A 75 -10.96 -3.41 -3.71
CA GLY A 75 -9.80 -4.25 -4.01
C GLY A 75 -9.11 -4.76 -2.75
N GLU A 76 -8.34 -5.84 -2.91
CA GLU A 76 -7.46 -6.35 -1.86
C GLU A 76 -6.07 -6.70 -2.41
N GLY A 77 -5.04 -6.33 -1.64
CA GLY A 77 -3.66 -6.78 -1.82
C GLY A 77 -3.35 -8.03 -1.01
N GLU A 78 -2.08 -8.29 -0.71
CA GLU A 78 -1.70 -9.42 0.15
C GLU A 78 -2.04 -9.14 1.61
N ARG A 79 -1.82 -7.91 2.08
CA ARG A 79 -1.97 -7.51 3.49
C ARG A 79 -3.13 -6.57 3.76
N THR A 80 -3.72 -5.97 2.73
CA THR A 80 -4.68 -4.88 2.90
C THR A 80 -5.94 -5.13 2.08
N ARG A 81 -7.10 -4.70 2.59
CA ARG A 81 -8.35 -4.58 1.84
C ARG A 81 -8.82 -3.14 1.89
N VAL A 82 -9.28 -2.60 0.77
CA VAL A 82 -9.83 -1.25 0.70
C VAL A 82 -11.33 -1.32 0.47
N TYR A 83 -12.08 -0.75 1.40
CA TYR A 83 -13.51 -0.54 1.32
C TYR A 83 -13.76 0.96 1.13
N VAL A 84 -14.71 1.33 0.28
CA VAL A 84 -15.16 2.72 0.15
C VAL A 84 -16.60 2.81 0.60
N ALA A 85 -16.90 3.78 1.45
CA ALA A 85 -18.26 4.05 1.92
C ALA A 85 -19.22 4.26 0.75
N ASP A 86 -20.43 3.73 0.85
CA ASP A 86 -21.38 3.70 -0.27
C ASP A 86 -21.84 5.11 -0.67
N ASP A 87 -21.86 6.07 0.25
CA ASP A 87 -22.14 7.48 -0.01
C ASP A 87 -21.00 8.18 -0.78
N VAL A 88 -19.75 7.98 -0.34
CA VAL A 88 -18.54 8.42 -1.06
C VAL A 88 -18.54 7.84 -2.46
N LEU A 89 -18.88 6.56 -2.58
CA LEU A 89 -18.94 5.86 -3.86
C LEU A 89 -20.04 6.40 -4.77
N ALA A 90 -21.22 6.73 -4.23
CA ALA A 90 -22.34 7.25 -5.00
C ALA A 90 -22.05 8.61 -5.65
N ASP A 91 -21.21 9.41 -5.01
CA ASP A 91 -20.87 10.77 -5.46
C ASP A 91 -19.58 10.83 -6.32
N ALA A 92 -18.83 9.74 -6.42
CA ALA A 92 -17.55 9.68 -7.12
C ALA A 92 -17.68 9.37 -8.63
N ASP A 93 -16.67 9.80 -9.40
CA ASP A 93 -16.37 9.17 -10.70
C ASP A 93 -15.76 7.79 -10.44
N ARG A 94 -16.54 6.73 -10.72
CA ARG A 94 -16.19 5.35 -10.39
C ARG A 94 -14.85 4.92 -10.98
N ASP A 95 -14.60 5.25 -12.25
CA ASP A 95 -13.40 4.80 -12.94
C ASP A 95 -12.15 5.51 -12.37
N ALA A 96 -12.29 6.79 -12.02
CA ALA A 96 -11.22 7.56 -11.38
C ALA A 96 -10.91 7.02 -9.98
N LEU A 97 -11.95 6.80 -9.15
CA LEU A 97 -11.80 6.28 -7.81
C LEU A 97 -11.18 4.87 -7.79
N GLU A 98 -11.59 3.99 -8.69
CA GLU A 98 -10.97 2.66 -8.82
C GLU A 98 -9.49 2.76 -9.22
N SER A 99 -9.14 3.67 -10.12
CA SER A 99 -7.74 3.93 -10.48
C SER A 99 -6.91 4.44 -9.29
N GLU A 100 -7.49 5.27 -8.43
CA GLU A 100 -6.88 5.74 -7.18
C GLU A 100 -6.71 4.61 -6.18
N VAL A 101 -7.74 3.79 -5.94
CA VAL A 101 -7.64 2.61 -5.04
C VAL A 101 -6.59 1.63 -5.53
N ASN A 102 -6.56 1.35 -6.83
CA ASN A 102 -5.55 0.48 -7.44
C ASN A 102 -4.13 1.05 -7.26
N GLY A 103 -3.97 2.37 -7.43
CA GLY A 103 -2.71 3.05 -7.18
C GLY A 103 -2.30 3.00 -5.70
N PHE A 104 -3.25 3.22 -4.80
CA PHE A 104 -3.05 3.16 -3.35
C PHE A 104 -2.59 1.76 -2.94
N LEU A 105 -3.34 0.71 -3.29
CA LEU A 105 -2.99 -0.68 -2.98
C LEU A 105 -1.61 -1.05 -3.54
N ALA A 106 -1.33 -0.69 -4.80
CA ALA A 106 -0.02 -0.95 -5.38
C ALA A 106 1.10 -0.27 -4.58
N ARG A 107 0.98 1.01 -4.26
CA ARG A 107 2.03 1.75 -3.54
C ARG A 107 2.15 1.32 -2.07
N PHE A 108 1.03 1.07 -1.42
CA PHE A 108 0.96 0.68 -0.01
C PHE A 108 1.51 -0.74 0.21
N GLU A 109 1.31 -1.67 -0.73
CA GLU A 109 1.83 -3.03 -0.64
C GLU A 109 3.27 -3.17 -1.19
N LEU A 110 3.66 -2.43 -2.24
CA LEU A 110 5.01 -2.47 -2.83
C LEU A 110 6.12 -1.99 -1.89
N ALA A 111 5.75 -1.24 -0.85
CA ALA A 111 6.59 -1.01 0.32
C ALA A 111 6.86 -2.29 1.15
N SER A 112 6.78 -3.49 0.57
CA SER A 112 7.12 -4.75 1.24
C SER A 112 7.98 -5.70 0.40
N GLU A 113 8.32 -5.39 -0.86
CA GLU A 113 9.07 -6.31 -1.74
C GLU A 113 10.49 -6.64 -1.28
N ASN A 114 11.02 -5.94 -0.26
CA ASN A 114 12.26 -6.32 0.40
C ASN A 114 11.96 -6.90 1.78
N ASP A 115 11.77 -8.23 1.85
CA ASP A 115 11.79 -8.98 3.12
C ASP A 115 13.09 -8.73 3.92
N ASP A 116 14.16 -8.29 3.25
CA ASP A 116 15.43 -7.91 3.87
C ASP A 116 15.37 -6.55 4.62
N GLY A 117 14.32 -5.74 4.40
CA GLY A 117 14.09 -4.44 5.07
C GLY A 117 13.06 -4.48 6.20
N ALA A 118 12.32 -5.58 6.34
CA ALA A 118 11.37 -5.78 7.42
C ALA A 118 12.11 -6.08 8.72
N HIS A 119 12.40 -5.05 9.50
CA HIS A 119 12.99 -5.18 10.83
C HIS A 119 11.90 -5.07 11.90
N PRO A 120 11.36 -6.20 12.42
CA PRO A 120 10.25 -6.19 13.38
C PRO A 120 10.59 -5.48 14.70
N ASP A 121 11.89 -5.29 14.97
CA ASP A 121 12.40 -4.63 16.19
C ASP A 121 12.69 -3.13 16.01
N LEU A 122 12.68 -2.59 14.78
CA LEU A 122 13.23 -1.26 14.45
C LEU A 122 12.19 -0.33 13.82
N GLY A 123 10.97 -0.29 14.36
CA GLY A 123 9.91 0.63 13.94
C GLY A 123 10.45 1.97 13.40
N VAL A 124 10.26 2.17 12.08
CA VAL A 124 10.71 3.30 11.24
C VAL A 124 12.22 3.37 10.95
N LEU A 125 12.59 3.16 9.67
CA LEU A 125 13.87 3.61 9.13
C LEU A 125 13.66 4.74 8.11
N PRO A 126 14.53 5.78 8.12
CA PRO A 126 14.46 6.84 7.14
C PRO A 126 15.10 6.37 5.84
N THR A 127 14.41 6.63 4.73
CA THR A 127 14.84 6.51 3.32
C THR A 127 14.82 5.10 2.71
N ASN A 128 13.93 4.91 1.73
CA ASN A 128 13.59 3.70 0.95
C ASN A 128 12.51 2.80 1.57
N GLU A 129 11.44 3.48 1.98
CA GLU A 129 10.27 3.11 2.78
C GLU A 129 9.56 1.81 2.40
N ALA A 130 10.11 0.69 2.88
CA ALA A 130 9.33 -0.49 3.23
C ALA A 130 8.94 -0.41 4.72
N VAL A 131 7.90 0.38 5.04
CA VAL A 131 7.52 0.74 6.43
C VAL A 131 6.44 -0.19 6.97
N PHE A 132 6.62 -1.49 6.85
CA PHE A 132 5.67 -2.45 7.43
C PHE A 132 6.38 -3.56 8.18
N GLY A 133 6.43 -3.42 9.51
CA GLY A 133 6.48 -4.60 10.38
C GLY A 133 5.23 -5.46 10.19
N MET A 134 5.25 -6.71 10.65
CA MET A 134 4.05 -7.54 10.60
C MET A 134 2.97 -6.94 11.51
N LEU A 135 1.81 -6.61 10.95
CA LEU A 135 0.61 -6.41 11.76
C LEU A 135 0.33 -7.69 12.54
N SER A 136 0.09 -7.56 13.83
CA SER A 136 -0.32 -8.72 14.62
C SER A 136 -1.62 -9.27 14.04
N PRO A 137 -1.71 -10.58 13.75
CA PRO A 137 -2.95 -11.19 13.25
C PRO A 137 -4.13 -11.00 14.21
N LYS A 138 -3.85 -10.71 15.49
CA LYS A 138 -4.86 -10.45 16.50
C LYS A 138 -5.53 -9.10 16.22
N GLY A 139 -6.79 -9.15 15.79
CA GLY A 139 -7.60 -7.97 15.48
C GLY A 139 -7.76 -7.72 13.97
N LEU A 140 -7.06 -8.46 13.11
CA LEU A 140 -7.25 -8.40 11.67
C LEU A 140 -8.36 -9.37 11.21
N VAL A 141 -9.12 -8.96 10.20
CA VAL A 141 -10.08 -9.84 9.53
C VAL A 141 -9.34 -10.57 8.40
N ASP A 142 -9.36 -11.90 8.44
CA ASP A 142 -8.63 -12.77 7.49
C ASP A 142 -7.12 -12.47 7.36
N GLY A 143 -6.52 -11.91 8.42
CA GLY A 143 -5.10 -11.54 8.43
C GLY A 143 -4.76 -10.29 7.61
N LYS A 144 -5.76 -9.52 7.18
CA LYS A 144 -5.57 -8.27 6.42
C LYS A 144 -6.03 -7.05 7.20
N LEU A 145 -5.36 -5.91 7.01
CA LEU A 145 -5.83 -4.61 7.48
C LEU A 145 -6.99 -4.14 6.60
N SER A 146 -8.12 -3.84 7.22
CA SER A 146 -9.23 -3.18 6.54
C SER A 146 -9.00 -1.67 6.55
N VAL A 147 -8.96 -1.08 5.36
CA VAL A 147 -8.89 0.37 5.14
C VAL A 147 -10.23 0.81 4.60
N PHE A 148 -10.92 1.70 5.32
CA PHE A 148 -12.18 2.30 4.90
C PHE A 148 -11.94 3.74 4.45
N VAL A 149 -12.32 4.05 3.21
CA VAL A 149 -12.40 5.42 2.71
C VAL A 149 -13.80 5.94 3.00
N VAL A 150 -13.91 6.94 3.86
CA VAL A 150 -15.18 7.42 4.44
C VAL A 150 -15.21 8.95 4.42
N ASP A 151 -16.40 9.55 4.48
CA ASP A 151 -16.53 10.97 4.85
C ASP A 151 -16.49 11.09 6.38
N THR A 152 -15.45 11.71 6.94
CA THR A 152 -15.36 11.92 8.38
C THR A 152 -16.07 13.20 8.83
N SER A 153 -16.58 14.00 7.90
CA SER A 153 -17.16 15.32 8.10
C SER A 153 -16.26 16.23 8.96
N GLY A 154 -14.95 16.21 8.69
CA GLY A 154 -13.95 17.03 9.38
C GLY A 154 -13.43 16.47 10.70
N ALA A 155 -13.50 15.15 10.93
CA ALA A 155 -12.87 14.53 12.10
C ALA A 155 -11.34 14.45 11.98
N GLY A 156 -10.82 14.56 10.76
CA GLY A 156 -9.39 14.51 10.43
C GLY A 156 -9.16 13.68 9.18
N ASP A 157 -7.92 13.73 8.68
CA ASP A 157 -7.57 13.13 7.39
C ASP A 157 -7.53 11.59 7.43
N GLY A 158 -7.25 11.00 8.60
CA GLY A 158 -7.30 9.55 8.80
C GLY A 158 -6.99 9.15 10.24
N TYR A 159 -7.45 7.97 10.66
CA TYR A 159 -7.26 7.47 12.02
C TYR A 159 -7.46 5.95 12.11
N LEU A 160 -6.80 5.31 13.08
CA LEU A 160 -7.19 3.97 13.52
C LEU A 160 -8.48 4.00 14.37
N CYS A 161 -9.45 3.18 14.00
CA CYS A 161 -10.71 3.06 14.73
C CYS A 161 -10.49 2.37 16.10
N SER A 162 -10.41 3.15 17.16
CA SER A 162 -10.18 2.64 18.52
C SER A 162 -11.39 1.95 19.17
N TRP A 163 -12.59 2.12 18.59
CA TRP A 163 -13.85 1.53 19.08
C TRP A 163 -14.38 0.41 18.18
N CYS A 164 -13.74 0.15 17.04
CA CYS A 164 -14.12 -0.95 16.16
C CYS A 164 -13.70 -2.29 16.76
N ALA A 165 -14.42 -3.37 16.41
CA ALA A 165 -14.13 -4.70 16.92
C ALA A 165 -12.83 -5.27 16.32
N ALA A 166 -12.58 -4.97 15.05
CA ALA A 166 -11.34 -5.25 14.34
C ALA A 166 -10.47 -4.00 14.25
N THR A 167 -9.19 -4.19 13.95
CA THR A 167 -8.28 -3.11 13.58
C THR A 167 -8.67 -2.61 12.20
N GLU A 168 -9.16 -1.38 12.16
CA GLU A 168 -9.63 -0.72 10.95
C GLU A 168 -8.95 0.65 10.84
N LEU A 169 -8.44 0.97 9.65
CA LEU A 169 -7.92 2.28 9.31
C LEU A 169 -8.99 3.04 8.54
N HIS A 170 -9.37 4.23 9.01
CA HIS A 170 -10.25 5.13 8.27
C HIS A 170 -9.42 6.22 7.61
N LEU A 171 -9.64 6.44 6.32
CA LEU A 171 -9.09 7.55 5.55
C LEU A 171 -10.23 8.44 5.08
N ASP A 172 -10.07 9.74 5.18
CA ASP A 172 -11.06 10.68 4.68
C ASP A 172 -11.07 10.67 3.14
N ALA A 173 -12.26 10.64 2.54
CA ALA A 173 -12.43 10.72 1.10
C ALA A 173 -11.88 12.02 0.48
N GLU A 174 -11.79 13.10 1.26
CA GLU A 174 -11.19 14.38 0.83
C GLU A 174 -9.68 14.27 0.56
N LEU A 175 -9.02 13.17 0.96
CA LEU A 175 -7.61 12.90 0.66
C LEU A 175 -7.32 12.58 -0.82
N SER A 176 -8.32 12.62 -1.71
CA SER A 176 -8.14 12.37 -3.14
C SER A 176 -7.05 13.29 -3.76
N PRO A 177 -6.12 12.73 -4.55
CA PRO A 177 -6.06 11.33 -4.96
C PRO A 177 -5.55 10.40 -3.85
N LEU A 178 -6.23 9.26 -3.64
CA LEU A 178 -5.85 8.30 -2.59
C LEU A 178 -4.45 7.71 -2.79
N ASP A 179 -3.97 7.64 -4.03
CA ASP A 179 -2.61 7.17 -4.32
C ASP A 179 -1.55 8.28 -4.23
N GLY A 180 -1.90 9.46 -3.73
CA GLY A 180 -0.98 10.56 -3.45
C GLY A 180 -0.13 10.34 -2.20
N ASP A 181 0.97 11.09 -2.11
CA ASP A 181 1.93 10.95 -0.99
C ASP A 181 1.30 11.30 0.37
N LEU A 182 0.34 12.22 0.41
CA LEU A 182 -0.35 12.60 1.64
C LEU A 182 -1.14 11.42 2.22
N ALA A 183 -2.06 10.87 1.44
CA ALA A 183 -2.89 9.74 1.85
C ALA A 183 -2.03 8.52 2.24
N LEU A 184 -0.99 8.22 1.47
CA LEU A 184 -0.06 7.13 1.78
C LEU A 184 0.74 7.39 3.07
N SER A 185 1.21 8.62 3.30
CA SER A 185 1.95 8.95 4.52
C SER A 185 1.08 8.84 5.77
N ILE A 186 -0.20 9.24 5.68
CA ILE A 186 -1.18 9.09 6.76
C ILE A 186 -1.47 7.60 6.99
N ALA A 187 -1.77 6.85 5.93
CA ALA A 187 -2.05 5.43 6.05
C ALA A 187 -0.86 4.66 6.65
N ALA A 188 0.37 4.99 6.26
CA ALA A 188 1.58 4.42 6.83
C ALA A 188 1.77 4.81 8.30
N HIS A 189 1.54 6.07 8.65
CA HIS A 189 1.61 6.55 10.03
C HIS A 189 0.59 5.87 10.95
N GLU A 190 -0.67 5.76 10.52
CA GLU A 190 -1.71 5.10 11.31
C GLU A 190 -1.48 3.59 11.40
N SER A 191 -1.02 2.95 10.31
CA SER A 191 -0.65 1.53 10.34
C SER A 191 0.52 1.24 11.28
N PHE A 192 1.46 2.18 11.42
CA PHE A 192 2.54 2.08 12.40
C PHE A 192 2.00 1.97 13.83
N HIS A 193 1.01 2.79 14.21
CA HIS A 193 0.35 2.68 15.52
C HIS A 193 -0.32 1.32 15.72
N ALA A 194 -0.88 0.71 14.66
CA ALA A 194 -1.52 -0.60 14.75
C ALA A 194 -0.52 -1.72 15.04
N ILE A 195 0.66 -1.67 14.40
CA ILE A 195 1.76 -2.62 14.64
C ILE A 195 2.25 -2.48 16.08
N HIS A 196 2.43 -1.23 16.52
CA HIS A 196 3.02 -0.89 17.79
C HIS A 196 2.11 -1.21 18.99
N ARG A 197 0.81 -0.92 18.90
CA ARG A 197 -0.19 -1.34 19.90
C ARG A 197 -0.24 -2.84 20.15
N ALA A 198 0.12 -3.64 19.14
CA ALA A 198 0.20 -5.08 19.32
C ALA A 198 1.40 -5.52 20.17
N LEU A 199 2.44 -4.69 20.25
CA LEU A 199 3.64 -4.91 21.05
C LEU A 199 3.54 -4.23 22.43
N ASP A 200 3.00 -3.01 22.50
CA ASP A 200 2.69 -2.26 23.72
C ASP A 200 1.24 -1.74 23.71
N PRO A 201 0.33 -2.37 24.45
CA PRO A 201 -1.07 -1.94 24.51
C PRO A 201 -1.33 -0.54 25.10
N ASN A 202 -0.30 0.15 25.63
CA ASN A 202 -0.43 1.48 26.22
C ASN A 202 0.01 2.63 25.30
N GLU A 203 0.38 2.34 24.05
CA GLU A 203 0.66 3.33 22.99
C GLU A 203 -0.63 3.84 22.32
#